data_AF-A0A3Q7GDT0-F1
#
_entry.id   AF-A0A3Q7GDT0-F1
#
_cell.length_a   1.000
_cell.length_b   1.000
_cell.length_c   1.000
_cell.angle_alpha   90.00
_cell.angle_beta   90.00
_cell.angle_gamma   90.00
#
_symmetry.space_group_name_H-M   'P 1'
#
loop_
_entity.id
_entity.type
_entity.pdbx_description
1 polymer ?
#
loop_
_entity_poly.entity_id
_entity_poly.type
_entity_poly.pdbx_seq_one_letter_code
_entity_poly.pdbx_strand_id
1 'polypeptide(L)'
;MATMALGNVCSLKIKNCELFGICINHSYTTHSIQIKSLNMKPLVIQATAKANSRTESAKLRNRRIRKKFNGTPEKPRLSVFCSGKQLYATLIDDQNKKCLFYGSTLQKSIRGDPPCSTIEAAERVGEKLVQACVDLNIDEISCYDRNGFARGDRMQAFEIAISRHGFMFK
;
A
#
# COMPACT_ATOMS: atom_id res chain seq x y z
N MET A 1 -52.25 6.10 36.06
CA MET A 1 -52.67 7.03 34.99
C MET A 1 -51.83 8.29 35.11
N ALA A 2 -50.84 8.48 34.23
CA ALA A 2 -50.07 9.73 34.17
C ALA A 2 -50.17 10.26 32.74
N THR A 3 -50.80 11.42 32.63
CA THR A 3 -51.07 12.18 31.41
C THR A 3 -49.75 12.68 30.80
N MET A 4 -49.47 12.30 29.55
CA MET A 4 -48.34 12.83 28.80
C MET A 4 -48.75 14.15 28.12
N ALA A 5 -48.04 15.23 28.43
CA ALA A 5 -48.19 16.51 27.77
C ALA A 5 -47.68 16.42 26.32
N LEU A 6 -48.55 16.70 25.35
CA LEU A 6 -48.20 16.86 23.94
C LEU A 6 -47.53 18.24 23.76
N GLY A 7 -46.20 18.27 23.77
CA GLY A 7 -45.43 19.45 23.38
C GLY A 7 -45.54 19.66 21.86
N ASN A 8 -46.19 20.75 21.46
CA ASN A 8 -46.34 21.13 20.06
C ASN A 8 -45.02 21.74 19.55
N VAL A 9 -44.26 21.01 18.71
CA VAL A 9 -43.01 21.54 18.13
C VAL A 9 -43.38 22.42 16.94
N CYS A 10 -43.04 23.72 17.04
CA CYS A 10 -43.28 24.72 16.02
C CYS A 10 -42.63 24.30 14.68
N SER A 11 -43.43 24.23 13.62
CA SER A 11 -42.92 23.92 12.27
C SER A 11 -42.00 25.03 11.80
N LEU A 12 -40.70 24.75 11.67
CA LEU A 12 -39.76 25.64 10.99
C LEU A 12 -40.13 25.69 9.50
N LYS A 13 -40.79 26.78 9.08
CA LYS A 13 -41.03 27.07 7.66
C LYS A 13 -39.73 27.55 7.03
N ILE A 14 -39.06 26.65 6.31
CA ILE A 14 -37.96 27.04 5.42
C ILE A 14 -38.59 27.75 4.22
N LYS A 15 -38.29 29.04 4.04
CA LYS A 15 -38.65 29.78 2.83
C LYS A 15 -37.72 29.29 1.70
N ASN A 16 -38.29 28.66 0.70
CA ASN A 16 -37.56 28.25 -0.50
C ASN A 16 -37.10 29.49 -1.27
N CYS A 17 -35.84 29.45 -1.71
CA CYS A 17 -35.26 30.42 -2.64
C CYS A 17 -35.81 30.11 -4.05
N GLU A 18 -36.55 31.05 -4.64
CA GLU A 18 -37.05 30.97 -6.00
C GLU A 18 -35.91 31.26 -6.99
N LEU A 19 -35.28 30.23 -7.55
CA LEU A 19 -34.37 30.43 -8.69
C LEU A 19 -34.71 29.59 -9.92
N PHE A 20 -35.58 28.58 -9.82
CA PHE A 20 -35.88 27.71 -10.96
C PHE A 20 -37.33 27.19 -11.03
N GLY A 21 -38.32 28.08 -10.84
CA GLY A 21 -39.66 28.02 -11.46
C GLY A 21 -40.40 26.68 -11.67
N ILE A 22 -40.17 25.62 -10.88
CA ILE A 22 -40.85 24.33 -11.04
C ILE A 22 -41.75 24.08 -9.83
N CYS A 23 -43.05 24.24 -10.05
CA CYS A 23 -44.10 23.89 -9.09
C CYS A 23 -44.28 22.36 -9.09
N ILE A 24 -43.73 21.67 -8.09
CA ILE A 24 -44.07 20.26 -7.84
C ILE A 24 -45.19 20.23 -6.79
N ASN A 25 -46.43 20.14 -7.27
CA ASN A 25 -47.58 19.80 -6.43
C ASN A 25 -47.50 18.30 -6.12
N HIS A 26 -46.86 17.93 -5.02
CA HIS A 26 -46.99 16.59 -4.49
C HIS A 26 -47.34 16.66 -3.01
N SER A 27 -48.60 16.37 -2.72
CA SER A 27 -49.10 16.09 -1.38
C SER A 27 -48.57 14.72 -0.97
N TYR A 28 -47.69 14.68 0.02
CA TYR A 28 -47.25 13.44 0.65
C TYR A 28 -47.94 13.31 2.01
N THR A 29 -48.76 12.27 2.18
CA THR A 29 -49.34 11.88 3.46
C THR A 29 -48.25 11.34 4.37
N THR A 30 -48.04 11.93 5.55
CA THR A 30 -47.06 11.47 6.53
C THR A 30 -47.67 10.38 7.41
N HIS A 31 -47.24 9.13 7.22
CA HIS A 31 -47.48 8.09 8.22
C HIS A 31 -46.59 8.34 9.45
N SER A 32 -47.18 8.38 10.64
CA SER A 32 -46.48 8.56 11.90
C SER A 32 -45.60 7.35 12.20
N ILE A 33 -44.30 7.48 11.96
CA ILE A 33 -43.32 6.47 12.33
C ILE A 33 -43.15 6.53 13.86
N GLN A 34 -43.61 5.49 14.56
CA GLN A 34 -43.31 5.30 15.98
C GLN A 34 -41.80 5.12 16.16
N ILE A 35 -41.13 6.12 16.75
CA ILE A 35 -39.72 6.04 17.11
C ILE A 35 -39.59 5.05 18.26
N LYS A 36 -39.20 3.81 17.96
CA LYS A 36 -38.68 2.89 18.99
C LYS A 36 -37.43 3.55 19.56
N SER A 37 -37.42 3.76 20.87
CA SER A 37 -36.30 4.28 21.68
C SER A 37 -34.95 3.87 21.08
N LEU A 38 -34.30 4.81 20.38
CA LEU A 38 -32.93 4.62 19.94
C LEU A 38 -32.08 4.73 21.20
N ASN A 39 -31.61 3.60 21.69
CA ASN A 39 -30.60 3.55 22.74
C ASN A 39 -29.31 4.18 22.18
N MET A 40 -29.21 5.50 22.28
CA MET A 40 -28.03 6.24 21.87
C MET A 40 -26.92 5.91 22.86
N LYS A 41 -26.03 5.00 22.46
CA LYS A 41 -24.78 4.78 23.19
C LYS A 41 -24.05 6.12 23.26
N PRO A 42 -23.67 6.61 24.45
CA PRO A 42 -22.90 7.83 24.55
C PRO A 42 -21.61 7.65 23.74
N LEU A 43 -21.27 8.67 22.95
CA LEU A 43 -20.08 8.66 22.10
C LEU A 43 -18.86 8.85 23.02
N VAL A 44 -18.49 7.79 23.73
CA VAL A 44 -17.26 7.74 24.51
C VAL A 44 -16.14 7.72 23.49
N ILE A 45 -15.47 8.85 23.31
CA ILE A 45 -14.17 8.91 22.65
C ILE A 45 -13.21 8.21 23.61
N GLN A 46 -13.19 6.88 23.59
CA GLN A 46 -12.05 6.15 24.14
C GLN A 46 -10.87 6.51 23.25
N ALA A 47 -9.83 7.10 23.84
CA ALA A 47 -8.56 7.30 23.17
C ALA A 47 -7.92 5.93 22.90
N THR A 48 -8.41 5.23 21.88
CA THR A 48 -7.86 3.96 21.42
C THR A 48 -6.56 4.26 20.69
N ALA A 49 -5.45 3.95 21.37
CA ALA A 49 -4.09 3.99 20.88
C ALA A 49 -3.51 5.38 20.56
N LYS A 50 -2.28 5.57 21.05
CA LYS A 50 -1.37 6.70 20.84
C LYS A 50 -1.44 7.26 19.41
N ALA A 51 -2.08 8.41 19.25
CA ALA A 51 -2.14 9.12 17.98
C ALA A 51 -0.71 9.45 17.50
N ASN A 52 -0.38 8.93 16.30
CA ASN A 52 0.80 9.25 15.50
C ASN A 52 2.18 9.00 16.16
N SER A 53 2.59 7.73 16.30
CA SER A 53 4.03 7.47 16.28
C SER A 53 4.57 7.92 14.93
N ARG A 54 5.49 8.90 14.92
CA ARG A 54 6.13 9.42 13.70
C ARG A 54 6.71 8.26 12.88
N THR A 55 6.05 7.91 11.77
CA THR A 55 6.56 6.86 10.87
C THR A 55 7.79 7.42 10.17
N GLU A 56 8.96 6.82 10.42
CA GLU A 56 10.17 7.24 9.73
C GLU A 56 10.02 7.04 8.22
N SER A 57 10.40 8.07 7.45
CA SER A 57 10.32 7.99 5.99
C SER A 57 11.26 6.91 5.46
N ALA A 58 10.86 6.28 4.34
CA ALA A 58 11.66 5.25 3.69
C ALA A 58 13.09 5.74 3.39
N LYS A 59 13.24 7.00 2.96
CA LYS A 59 14.54 7.62 2.70
C LYS A 59 15.46 7.60 3.93
N LEU A 60 14.93 7.90 5.13
CA LEU A 60 15.69 7.90 6.37
C LEU A 60 16.11 6.47 6.75
N ARG A 61 15.19 5.51 6.66
CA ARG A 61 15.47 4.08 6.91
C ARG A 61 16.55 3.56 5.97
N ASN A 62 16.42 3.83 4.68
CA ASN A 62 17.36 3.37 3.66
C ASN A 62 18.74 3.98 3.88
N ARG A 63 18.81 5.27 4.26
CA ARG A 63 20.07 5.90 4.65
C ARG A 63 20.71 5.23 5.87
N ARG A 64 19.92 4.82 6.86
CA ARG A 64 20.42 4.09 8.04
C ARG A 64 20.96 2.72 7.67
N ILE A 65 20.24 1.97 6.83
CA ILE A 65 20.68 0.65 6.34
C ILE A 65 22.00 0.80 5.56
N ARG A 66 22.09 1.77 4.64
CA ARG A 66 23.31 2.04 3.85
C ARG A 66 24.50 2.54 4.67
N LYS A 67 24.29 3.01 5.90
CA LYS A 67 25.39 3.33 6.82
C LYS A 67 25.94 2.09 7.52
N LYS A 68 25.13 1.05 7.68
CA LYS A 68 25.50 -0.20 8.35
C LYS A 68 26.00 -1.25 7.35
N PHE A 69 25.41 -1.29 6.17
CA PHE A 69 25.67 -2.28 5.14
C PHE A 69 26.13 -1.57 3.87
N ASN A 70 27.34 -1.89 3.44
CA ASN A 70 27.91 -1.44 2.17
C ASN A 70 27.92 -2.63 1.20
N GLY A 71 27.50 -2.42 -0.05
CA GLY A 71 27.61 -3.42 -1.09
C GLY A 71 29.04 -3.49 -1.66
N THR A 72 29.59 -4.70 -1.79
CA THR A 72 30.86 -4.99 -2.48
C THR A 72 30.57 -5.78 -3.77
N PRO A 73 31.57 -6.02 -4.65
CA PRO A 73 31.37 -6.88 -5.82
C PRO A 73 30.92 -8.31 -5.46
N GLU A 74 31.50 -8.86 -4.39
CA GLU A 74 31.20 -10.22 -3.90
C GLU A 74 29.88 -10.27 -3.11
N LYS A 75 29.58 -9.20 -2.35
CA LYS A 75 28.38 -9.08 -1.52
C LYS A 75 27.64 -7.78 -1.83
N PRO A 76 26.96 -7.69 -2.99
CA PRO A 76 26.30 -6.46 -3.41
C PRO A 76 25.05 -6.17 -2.58
N ARG A 77 24.53 -4.96 -2.75
CA ARG A 77 23.29 -4.49 -2.13
C ARG A 77 22.11 -4.68 -3.09
N LEU A 78 21.03 -5.29 -2.60
CA LEU A 78 19.78 -5.42 -3.33
C LEU A 78 18.78 -4.34 -2.90
N SER A 79 18.29 -3.55 -3.86
CA SER A 79 17.22 -2.58 -3.65
C SER A 79 16.02 -2.92 -4.52
N VAL A 80 14.84 -2.98 -3.92
CA VAL A 80 13.59 -3.29 -4.62
C VAL A 80 12.57 -2.21 -4.34
N PHE A 81 12.04 -1.64 -5.41
CA PHE A 81 10.98 -0.66 -5.39
C PHE A 81 9.71 -1.28 -5.99
N CYS A 82 8.62 -1.23 -5.23
CA CYS A 82 7.33 -1.74 -5.67
C CYS A 82 6.29 -0.62 -5.63
N SER A 83 5.87 -0.14 -6.81
CA SER A 83 4.74 0.78 -6.96
C SER A 83 3.44 0.00 -7.11
N GLY A 84 2.28 0.65 -7.14
CA GLY A 84 1.00 -0.02 -7.45
C GLY A 84 0.93 -0.72 -8.82
N LYS A 85 1.81 -0.36 -9.78
CA LYS A 85 1.78 -0.88 -11.15
C LYS A 85 2.97 -1.77 -11.50
N GLN A 86 4.16 -1.39 -11.03
CA GLN A 86 5.43 -1.96 -11.47
C GLN A 86 6.34 -2.30 -10.29
N LEU A 87 7.22 -3.27 -10.50
CA LEU A 87 8.32 -3.63 -9.59
C LEU A 87 9.66 -3.44 -10.31
N TYR A 88 10.62 -2.91 -9.58
CA TYR A 88 11.98 -2.70 -10.04
C TYR A 88 12.95 -3.28 -9.00
N ALA A 89 13.92 -4.06 -9.46
CA ALA A 89 14.95 -4.64 -8.63
C ALA A 89 16.32 -4.24 -9.17
N THR A 90 17.20 -3.78 -8.29
CA THR A 90 18.56 -3.40 -8.63
C THR A 90 19.57 -4.05 -7.69
N LEU A 91 20.62 -4.63 -8.28
CA LEU A 91 21.76 -5.17 -7.58
C LEU A 91 22.93 -4.22 -7.80
N ILE A 92 23.48 -3.68 -6.71
CA ILE A 92 24.41 -2.55 -6.75
C ILE A 92 25.68 -2.89 -5.98
N ASP A 93 26.83 -2.64 -6.60
CA ASP A 93 28.13 -2.55 -5.96
C ASP A 93 28.40 -1.09 -5.58
N ASP A 94 28.43 -0.81 -4.26
CA ASP A 94 28.61 0.54 -3.74
C ASP A 94 30.10 0.97 -3.77
N GLN A 95 31.04 0.03 -3.84
CA GLN A 95 32.48 0.34 -3.92
C GLN A 95 32.84 0.88 -5.30
N ASN A 96 32.47 0.16 -6.36
CA ASN A 96 32.73 0.58 -7.73
C ASN A 96 31.60 1.44 -8.32
N LYS A 97 30.55 1.71 -7.54
CA LYS A 97 29.36 2.50 -7.94
C LYS A 97 28.70 1.95 -9.22
N LYS A 98 28.70 0.63 -9.38
CA LYS A 98 28.20 -0.06 -10.57
C LYS A 98 26.89 -0.78 -10.26
N CYS A 99 25.96 -0.70 -11.20
CA CYS A 99 24.78 -1.55 -11.20
C CYS A 99 25.17 -2.90 -11.85
N LEU A 100 25.09 -3.98 -11.09
CA LEU A 100 25.39 -5.34 -11.55
C LEU A 100 24.19 -5.93 -12.29
N PHE A 101 22.98 -5.66 -11.78
CA PHE A 101 21.74 -6.12 -12.38
C PHE A 101 20.63 -5.07 -12.24
N TYR A 102 19.84 -4.93 -13.30
CA TYR A 102 18.61 -4.13 -13.30
C TYR A 102 17.47 -4.92 -13.93
N GLY A 103 16.43 -5.20 -13.15
CA GLY A 103 15.23 -5.89 -13.60
C GLY A 103 13.98 -5.05 -13.35
N SER A 104 13.07 -5.03 -14.32
CA SER A 104 11.79 -4.34 -14.19
C SER A 104 10.67 -5.13 -14.86
N THR A 105 9.50 -5.13 -14.25
CA THR A 105 8.27 -5.67 -14.86
C THR A 105 7.87 -4.95 -16.16
N LEU A 106 8.48 -3.81 -16.48
CA LEU A 106 8.32 -3.11 -17.76
C LEU A 106 9.18 -3.66 -18.90
N GLN A 107 10.23 -4.42 -18.60
CA GLN A 107 11.13 -4.94 -19.64
C GLN A 107 10.41 -5.99 -20.49
N LYS A 108 10.54 -5.88 -21.81
CA LYS A 108 9.91 -6.82 -22.77
C LYS A 108 10.37 -8.26 -22.55
N SER A 109 11.65 -8.45 -22.20
CA SER A 109 12.24 -9.76 -21.87
C SER A 109 11.57 -10.46 -20.67
N ILE A 110 10.96 -9.68 -19.77
CA ILE A 110 10.31 -10.19 -18.56
C ILE A 110 8.81 -10.34 -18.79
N ARG A 111 8.19 -9.33 -19.43
CA ARG A 111 6.75 -9.30 -19.67
C ARG A 111 6.29 -10.34 -20.71
N GLY A 112 7.14 -10.64 -21.69
CA GLY A 112 6.81 -11.55 -22.79
C GLY A 112 5.75 -11.00 -23.75
N ASP A 113 5.36 -11.84 -24.71
CA ASP A 113 4.27 -11.58 -25.67
C ASP A 113 3.44 -12.87 -25.85
N PRO A 114 2.15 -12.90 -25.44
CA PRO A 114 1.36 -11.82 -24.84
C PRO A 114 1.85 -11.41 -23.44
N PRO A 115 1.51 -10.19 -22.97
CA PRO A 115 1.98 -9.68 -21.69
C PRO A 115 1.43 -10.50 -20.52
N CYS A 116 2.34 -11.00 -19.67
CA CYS A 116 1.98 -11.73 -18.46
C CYS A 116 1.36 -10.83 -17.36
N SER A 117 0.82 -11.46 -16.33
CA SER A 117 0.32 -10.75 -15.14
C SER A 117 1.46 -10.01 -14.42
N THR A 118 1.14 -8.92 -13.73
CA THR A 118 2.14 -8.15 -12.97
C THR A 118 2.78 -8.94 -11.82
N ILE A 119 2.10 -9.96 -11.30
CA ILE A 119 2.62 -10.88 -10.28
C ILE A 119 3.61 -11.85 -10.90
N GLU A 120 3.24 -12.49 -12.02
CA GLU A 120 4.13 -13.38 -12.78
C GLU A 120 5.37 -12.63 -13.30
N ALA A 121 5.19 -11.40 -13.76
CA ALA A 121 6.31 -10.55 -14.15
C ALA A 121 7.27 -10.31 -12.98
N ALA A 122 6.76 -10.14 -11.76
CA ALA A 122 7.60 -9.95 -10.57
C ALA A 122 8.35 -11.22 -10.17
N GLU A 123 7.73 -12.40 -10.32
CA GLU A 123 8.38 -13.70 -10.15
C GLU A 123 9.54 -13.85 -11.14
N ARG A 124 9.30 -13.56 -12.44
CA ARG A 124 10.33 -13.58 -13.49
C ARG A 124 11.47 -12.60 -13.24
N VAL A 125 11.20 -11.41 -12.66
CA VAL A 125 12.27 -10.48 -12.24
C VAL A 125 13.16 -11.15 -11.19
N GLY A 126 12.58 -11.88 -10.24
CA GLY A 126 13.33 -12.62 -9.21
C GLY A 126 14.18 -13.73 -9.82
N GLU A 127 13.63 -14.52 -10.74
CA GLU A 127 14.37 -15.56 -11.46
C GLU A 127 15.54 -14.99 -12.27
N LYS A 128 15.33 -13.87 -12.97
CA LYS A 128 16.37 -13.20 -13.75
C LYS A 128 17.47 -12.63 -12.86
N LEU A 129 17.11 -12.13 -11.67
CA LEU A 129 18.09 -11.68 -10.69
C LEU A 129 18.96 -12.84 -10.20
N VAL A 130 18.33 -13.97 -9.90
CA VAL A 130 19.05 -15.20 -9.49
C VAL A 130 20.01 -15.67 -10.59
N GLN A 131 19.56 -15.72 -11.84
CA GLN A 131 20.42 -16.05 -12.98
C GLN A 131 21.62 -15.11 -13.08
N ALA A 132 21.40 -13.79 -12.95
CA ALA A 132 22.48 -12.82 -12.98
C ALA A 132 23.45 -12.97 -11.80
N CYS A 133 22.98 -13.35 -10.61
CA CYS A 133 23.86 -13.65 -9.48
C CYS A 133 24.73 -14.88 -9.74
N VAL A 134 24.15 -15.95 -10.32
CA VAL A 134 24.89 -17.17 -10.68
C VAL A 134 25.95 -16.86 -11.74
N ASP A 135 25.60 -16.12 -12.79
CA ASP A 135 26.52 -15.73 -13.87
C ASP A 135 27.70 -14.88 -13.36
N LEU A 136 27.46 -14.08 -12.31
CA LEU A 136 28.44 -13.22 -11.68
C LEU A 136 29.16 -13.86 -10.48
N ASN A 137 28.85 -15.13 -10.15
CA ASN A 137 29.35 -15.85 -8.97
C ASN A 137 29.13 -15.08 -7.65
N ILE A 138 27.93 -14.54 -7.47
CA ILE A 138 27.52 -13.84 -6.25
C ILE A 138 26.70 -14.80 -5.40
N ASP A 139 27.24 -15.21 -4.25
CA ASP A 139 26.59 -16.16 -3.33
C ASP A 139 25.80 -15.46 -2.22
N GLU A 140 26.20 -14.24 -1.85
CA GLU A 140 25.62 -13.53 -0.70
C GLU A 140 25.25 -12.08 -1.07
N ILE A 141 24.18 -11.58 -0.46
CA ILE A 141 23.72 -10.19 -0.62
C ILE A 141 23.86 -9.49 0.73
N SER A 142 24.61 -8.37 0.75
CA SER A 142 24.95 -7.62 1.98
C SER A 142 23.72 -7.03 2.67
N CYS A 143 22.75 -6.52 1.90
CA CYS A 143 21.47 -6.09 2.45
C CYS A 143 20.35 -6.05 1.42
N TYR A 144 19.12 -6.14 1.93
CA TYR A 144 17.87 -6.07 1.16
C TYR A 144 17.03 -4.86 1.58
N ASP A 145 16.90 -3.90 0.66
CA ASP A 145 16.14 -2.67 0.84
C ASP A 145 14.81 -2.74 0.07
N ARG A 146 13.69 -2.79 0.77
CA ARG A 146 12.33 -2.80 0.19
C ARG A 146 11.77 -1.40 -0.07
N ASN A 147 12.57 -0.35 0.10
CA ASN A 147 12.21 1.05 -0.07
C ASN A 147 10.96 1.50 0.71
N GLY A 148 10.69 0.83 1.85
CA GLY A 148 9.58 1.17 2.75
C GLY A 148 8.19 0.78 2.27
N PHE A 149 8.08 -0.05 1.23
CA PHE A 149 6.79 -0.61 0.80
C PHE A 149 6.40 -1.82 1.65
N ALA A 150 5.11 -1.93 1.95
CA ALA A 150 4.55 -3.11 2.60
C ALA A 150 4.69 -4.35 1.70
N ARG A 151 4.73 -5.54 2.31
CA ARG A 151 4.63 -6.78 1.53
C ARG A 151 3.23 -6.87 0.95
N GLY A 152 3.14 -6.90 -0.37
CA GLY A 152 1.94 -7.29 -1.11
C GLY A 152 2.30 -8.39 -2.10
N ASP A 153 1.32 -8.89 -2.84
CA ASP A 153 1.43 -10.11 -3.64
C ASP A 153 2.61 -10.09 -4.63
N ARG A 154 2.87 -8.94 -5.26
CA ARG A 154 4.01 -8.78 -6.19
C ARG A 154 5.37 -8.85 -5.52
N MET A 155 5.50 -8.21 -4.35
CA MET A 155 6.76 -8.30 -3.58
C MET A 155 6.96 -9.72 -3.07
N GLN A 156 5.87 -10.37 -2.63
CA GLN A 156 5.90 -11.74 -2.16
C GLN A 156 6.28 -12.72 -3.28
N ALA A 157 5.72 -12.58 -4.49
CA ALA A 157 6.09 -13.40 -5.64
C ALA A 157 7.58 -13.25 -6.00
N PHE A 158 8.11 -12.02 -5.98
CA PHE A 158 9.53 -11.76 -6.17
C PHE A 158 10.40 -12.40 -5.06
N GLU A 159 10.02 -12.25 -3.79
CA GLU A 159 10.75 -12.84 -2.65
C GLU A 159 10.70 -14.38 -2.68
N ILE A 160 9.58 -14.98 -3.07
CA ILE A 160 9.44 -16.45 -3.23
C ILE A 160 10.39 -16.96 -4.31
N ALA A 161 10.48 -16.29 -5.46
CA ALA A 161 11.38 -16.67 -6.54
C ALA A 161 12.85 -16.72 -6.08
N ILE A 162 13.29 -15.69 -5.34
CA ILE A 162 14.65 -15.62 -4.80
C ILE A 162 14.87 -16.67 -3.71
N SER A 163 13.89 -16.88 -2.83
CA SER A 163 14.00 -17.81 -1.71
C SER A 163 14.18 -19.26 -2.16
N ARG A 164 13.59 -19.65 -3.30
CA ARG A 164 13.78 -20.99 -3.89
C ARG A 164 15.25 -21.31 -4.20
N HIS A 165 16.06 -20.29 -4.49
CA HIS A 165 17.50 -20.47 -4.77
C HIS A 165 18.38 -20.43 -3.51
N GLY A 166 17.80 -20.18 -2.33
CA GLY A 166 18.55 -20.22 -1.08
C GLY A 166 19.36 -18.95 -0.77
N PHE A 167 19.15 -17.84 -1.49
CA PHE A 167 19.69 -16.52 -1.15
C PHE A 167 19.01 -15.98 0.13
N MET A 168 19.31 -16.59 1.26
CA MET A 168 18.91 -16.11 2.55
C MET A 168 19.94 -15.10 3.03
N PHE A 169 19.52 -13.83 3.07
CA PHE A 169 20.18 -12.76 3.79
C PHE A 169 20.62 -13.29 5.17
N LYS A 170 21.92 -13.55 5.35
CA LYS A 170 22.50 -13.86 6.66
C LYS A 170 22.86 -12.58 7.39
#